data_AF-A0A3B9VQC1-F1
#
_entry.id   AF-A0A3B9VQC1-F1
#
_cell.length_a   1.000
_cell.length_b   1.000
_cell.length_c   1.000
_cell.angle_alpha   90.00
_cell.angle_beta   90.00
_cell.angle_gamma   90.00
#
_symmetry.space_group_name_H-M   'P 1'
#
loop_
_entity.id
_entity.type
_entity.pdbx_description
1 polymer ?
#
loop_
_entity_poly.entity_id
_entity_poly.type
_entity_poly.pdbx_seq_one_letter_code
_entity_poly.pdbx_strand_id
1 'polypeptide(L)'
;MGALFILGSVWLYENDRTLKEIPATRDTFAVIDEVQEYLKIARHRGFLNQDEPASCWDSFEDAKFSAEYLLYGSWRIDAYFSLVRYYWRVDDKTLAVTRDRWLRTYTSTIEC
;
A
#
# COMPACT_ATOMS: atom_id res chain seq x y z
N MET A 1 -37.55 -8.93 33.70
CA MET A 1 -37.50 -8.42 32.31
C MET A 1 -36.14 -7.80 32.04
N GLY A 2 -35.10 -8.61 31.78
CA GLY A 2 -33.72 -8.08 31.60
C GLY A 2 -32.87 -8.86 30.60
N ALA A 3 -33.24 -10.10 30.26
CA ALA A 3 -32.48 -10.95 29.35
C ALA A 3 -32.70 -10.63 27.85
N LEU A 4 -33.86 -10.07 27.47
CA LEU A 4 -34.19 -9.75 26.08
C LEU A 4 -33.41 -8.54 25.53
N PHE A 5 -33.06 -7.57 26.38
CA PHE A 5 -32.35 -6.36 25.95
C PHE A 5 -30.88 -6.62 25.63
N ILE A 6 -30.25 -7.62 26.27
CA ILE A 6 -28.83 -7.93 26.07
C ILE A 6 -28.61 -8.72 24.77
N LEU A 7 -29.54 -9.59 24.39
CA LEU A 7 -29.45 -10.35 23.13
C LEU A 7 -29.61 -9.44 21.90
N GLY A 8 -30.52 -8.46 21.96
CA GLY A 8 -30.72 -7.51 20.86
C GLY A 8 -29.53 -6.58 20.65
N SER A 9 -28.88 -6.12 21.72
CA SER A 9 -27.72 -5.22 21.61
C SER A 9 -26.48 -5.90 21.03
N VAL A 10 -26.25 -7.19 21.34
CA VAL A 10 -25.15 -7.97 20.76
C VAL A 10 -25.36 -8.19 19.26
N TRP A 11 -26.59 -8.54 18.83
CA TRP A 11 -26.88 -8.79 17.43
C TRP A 11 -26.81 -7.53 16.55
N LEU A 12 -27.29 -6.38 17.05
CA LEU A 12 -27.15 -5.09 16.37
C LEU A 12 -25.68 -4.65 16.28
N TYR A 13 -24.89 -4.90 17.32
CA TYR A 13 -23.47 -4.55 17.35
C TYR A 13 -22.59 -5.43 16.45
N GLU A 14 -22.93 -6.72 16.27
CA GLU A 14 -22.23 -7.60 15.34
C GLU A 14 -22.54 -7.25 13.87
N ASN A 15 -23.79 -6.87 13.55
CA ASN A 15 -24.21 -6.56 12.19
C ASN A 15 -23.66 -5.19 11.69
N ASP A 16 -23.54 -4.19 12.58
CA ASP A 16 -22.90 -2.90 12.25
C ASP A 16 -21.38 -3.00 12.07
N ARG A 17 -20.76 -4.13 12.44
CA ARG A 17 -19.30 -4.33 12.39
C ARG A 17 -18.82 -5.23 11.27
N THR A 18 -19.72 -5.91 10.55
CA THR A 18 -19.33 -6.62 9.33
C THR A 18 -19.14 -5.61 8.20
N LEU A 19 -17.95 -5.02 8.15
CA LEU A 19 -17.49 -4.23 7.02
C LEU A 19 -17.60 -5.09 5.75
N LYS A 20 -18.43 -4.63 4.81
CA LYS A 20 -18.65 -5.31 3.54
C LYS A 20 -17.30 -5.48 2.84
N GLU A 21 -16.85 -6.72 2.74
CA GLU A 21 -15.63 -7.05 2.01
C GLU A 21 -15.81 -6.67 0.54
N ILE A 22 -14.93 -5.81 0.05
CA ILE A 22 -14.86 -5.42 -1.35
C ILE A 22 -13.83 -6.37 -1.97
N PRO A 23 -14.21 -7.33 -2.82
CA PRO A 23 -13.25 -8.23 -3.44
C PRO A 23 -12.33 -7.46 -4.39
N ALA A 24 -11.10 -7.92 -4.52
CA ALA A 24 -10.17 -7.39 -5.52
C ALA A 24 -10.72 -7.60 -6.94
N THR A 25 -10.58 -6.58 -7.78
CA THR A 25 -10.94 -6.65 -9.21
C THR A 25 -9.73 -6.79 -10.11
N ARG A 26 -8.54 -6.48 -9.61
CA ARG A 26 -7.26 -6.61 -10.32
C ARG A 26 -6.49 -7.84 -9.87
N ASP A 27 -5.52 -8.24 -10.68
CA ASP A 27 -4.55 -9.26 -10.30
C ASP A 27 -3.26 -8.63 -9.76
N THR A 28 -2.46 -9.46 -9.09
CA THR A 28 -1.19 -9.04 -8.48
C THR A 28 -0.18 -8.53 -9.51
N PHE A 29 -0.13 -9.07 -10.72
CA PHE A 29 0.83 -8.65 -11.73
C PHE A 29 0.49 -7.25 -12.25
N ALA A 30 -0.80 -7.00 -12.53
CA ALA A 30 -1.28 -5.70 -12.99
C ALA A 30 -0.95 -4.58 -11.99
N VAL A 31 -1.19 -4.80 -10.70
CA VAL A 31 -0.90 -3.75 -9.69
C VAL A 31 0.58 -3.56 -9.41
N ILE A 32 1.41 -4.59 -9.61
CA ILE A 32 2.87 -4.45 -9.54
C ILE A 32 3.37 -3.66 -10.75
N ASP A 33 2.89 -3.96 -11.96
CA ASP A 33 3.27 -3.27 -13.20
C ASP A 33 3.01 -1.76 -13.09
N GLU A 34 1.86 -1.36 -12.55
CA GLU A 34 1.53 0.05 -12.29
C GLU A 34 2.52 0.74 -11.34
N VAL A 35 3.00 0.03 -10.31
CA VAL A 35 4.04 0.58 -9.42
C VAL A 35 5.38 0.69 -10.14
N GLN A 36 5.73 -0.27 -11.00
CA GLN A 36 6.97 -0.19 -11.78
C GLN A 36 6.93 0.98 -12.76
N GLU A 37 5.82 1.18 -13.47
CA GLU A 37 5.62 2.33 -14.36
C GLU A 37 5.66 3.66 -13.60
N TYR A 38 5.03 3.74 -12.42
CA TYR A 38 5.14 4.89 -11.53
C TYR A 38 6.61 5.19 -11.18
N LEU A 39 7.40 4.17 -10.81
CA LEU A 39 8.80 4.33 -10.42
C LEU A 39 9.72 4.74 -11.59
N LYS A 40 9.40 4.36 -12.83
CA LYS A 40 10.13 4.80 -14.04
C LYS A 40 9.97 6.29 -14.31
N ILE A 41 8.86 6.88 -13.86
CA ILE A 41 8.56 8.31 -14.02
C ILE A 41 9.02 9.11 -12.79
N ALA A 42 8.88 8.54 -11.60
CA ALA A 42 9.25 9.19 -10.35
C ALA A 42 10.76 9.41 -10.23
N ARG A 43 11.14 10.53 -9.59
CA ARG A 43 12.53 10.92 -9.37
C ARG A 43 12.81 11.13 -7.89
N HIS A 44 14.01 10.74 -7.43
CA HIS A 44 14.49 11.01 -6.07
C HIS A 44 15.85 11.71 -6.09
N ARG A 45 16.23 12.36 -4.99
CA ARG A 45 17.51 13.07 -4.82
C ARG A 45 18.45 12.35 -3.84
N GLY A 46 18.51 11.03 -3.98
CA GLY A 46 19.27 10.16 -3.06
C GLY A 46 18.81 10.23 -1.61
N PHE A 47 19.66 9.79 -0.70
CA PHE A 47 19.38 9.86 0.73
C PHE A 47 19.52 11.31 1.21
N LEU A 48 18.63 11.76 2.10
CA LEU A 48 18.59 13.15 2.63
C LEU A 48 18.25 14.23 1.59
N ASN A 49 17.83 13.86 0.36
CA ASN A 49 17.45 14.78 -0.71
C ASN A 49 18.55 15.76 -1.17
N GLN A 50 19.82 15.32 -1.15
CA GLN A 50 20.99 16.17 -1.46
C GLN A 50 21.63 15.88 -2.83
N ASP A 51 21.31 14.75 -3.45
CA ASP A 51 21.93 14.32 -4.69
C ASP A 51 21.20 14.88 -5.93
N GLU A 52 21.81 14.71 -7.11
CA GLU A 52 21.13 15.00 -8.38
C GLU A 52 19.89 14.09 -8.57
N PRO A 53 18.82 14.59 -9.23
CA PRO A 53 17.63 13.78 -9.47
C PRO A 53 17.92 12.52 -10.30
N ALA A 54 17.69 11.34 -9.72
CA ALA A 54 17.79 10.02 -10.37
C ALA A 54 16.41 9.36 -10.48
N SER A 55 16.26 8.35 -11.35
CA SER A 55 14.99 7.62 -11.46
C SER A 55 14.78 6.74 -10.23
N CYS A 56 13.56 6.70 -9.70
CA CYS A 56 13.23 5.77 -8.63
C CYS A 56 13.40 4.32 -9.10
N TRP A 57 13.11 4.04 -10.37
CA TRP A 57 13.29 2.71 -10.96
C TRP A 57 14.71 2.16 -10.80
N ASP A 58 15.74 3.00 -10.96
CA ASP A 58 17.15 2.58 -10.87
C ASP A 58 17.46 1.95 -9.49
N SER A 59 16.74 2.33 -8.44
CA SER A 59 16.89 1.76 -7.09
C SER A 59 16.14 0.44 -6.90
N PHE A 60 15.15 0.13 -7.73
CA PHE A 60 14.24 -1.00 -7.57
C PHE A 60 14.18 -1.96 -8.77
N GLU A 61 14.98 -1.75 -9.81
CA GLU A 61 14.95 -2.54 -11.05
C GLU A 61 15.10 -4.05 -10.80
N ASP A 62 16.05 -4.43 -9.96
CA ASP A 62 16.30 -5.82 -9.56
C ASP A 62 15.53 -6.24 -8.28
N ALA A 63 14.68 -5.35 -7.75
CA ALA A 63 13.97 -5.61 -6.51
C ALA A 63 12.81 -6.58 -6.71
N LYS A 64 12.60 -7.46 -5.74
CA LYS A 64 11.42 -8.32 -5.70
C LYS A 64 10.24 -7.56 -5.09
N PHE A 65 9.19 -7.38 -5.88
CA PHE A 65 7.94 -6.78 -5.44
C PHE A 65 6.99 -7.84 -4.85
N SER A 66 6.26 -7.44 -3.80
CA SER A 66 5.17 -8.21 -3.21
C SER A 66 3.90 -7.38 -3.23
N ALA A 67 2.75 -8.00 -3.44
CA ALA A 67 1.45 -7.34 -3.37
C ALA A 67 0.52 -8.03 -2.38
N GLU A 68 -0.23 -7.22 -1.65
CA GLU A 68 -1.23 -7.65 -0.70
C GLU A 68 -2.48 -6.80 -0.90
N TYR A 69 -3.62 -7.45 -1.12
CA TYR A 69 -4.88 -6.74 -1.18
C TYR A 69 -5.34 -6.38 0.23
N LEU A 70 -5.51 -5.08 0.48
CA LEU A 70 -6.16 -4.62 1.69
C LEU A 70 -7.66 -4.64 1.47
N LEU A 71 -8.37 -5.30 2.38
CA LEU A 71 -9.80 -5.11 2.58
C LEU A 71 -10.07 -3.59 2.47
N TYR A 72 -11.03 -3.16 1.63
CA TYR A 72 -11.35 -1.77 1.22
C TYR A 72 -10.89 -1.29 -0.17
N GLY A 73 -10.56 -2.16 -1.13
CA GLY A 73 -10.38 -1.72 -2.52
C GLY A 73 -9.02 -1.10 -2.81
N SER A 74 -7.99 -1.43 -2.02
CA SER A 74 -6.64 -0.95 -2.25
C SER A 74 -5.63 -2.07 -2.12
N TRP A 75 -4.59 -2.02 -2.93
CA TRP A 75 -3.45 -2.90 -2.86
C TRP A 75 -2.30 -2.22 -2.13
N ARG A 76 -1.59 -2.98 -1.31
CA ARG A 76 -0.27 -2.64 -0.78
C ARG A 76 0.75 -3.34 -1.65
N ILE A 77 1.68 -2.58 -2.22
CA ILE A 77 2.85 -3.11 -2.90
C ILE A 77 4.06 -2.75 -2.07
N ASP A 78 5.01 -3.66 -1.94
CA ASP A 78 6.27 -3.39 -1.27
C ASP A 78 7.48 -3.99 -1.97
N ALA A 79 8.61 -3.33 -1.78
CA ALA A 79 9.92 -3.78 -2.22
C ALA A 79 11.00 -3.28 -1.26
N TYR A 80 12.15 -3.94 -1.27
CA TYR A 80 13.30 -3.54 -0.46
C TYR A 80 14.32 -2.79 -1.29
N PHE A 81 14.86 -1.71 -0.71
CA PHE A 81 16.05 -1.03 -1.19
C PHE A 81 16.94 -0.65 0.00
N SER A 82 18.22 -1.00 -0.06
CA SER A 82 19.20 -0.72 1.01
C SER A 82 18.71 -1.08 2.43
N LEU A 83 18.11 -2.28 2.58
CA LEU A 83 17.53 -2.82 3.84
C LEU A 83 16.29 -2.08 4.37
N VAL A 84 15.79 -1.07 3.65
CA VAL A 84 14.55 -0.38 3.96
C VAL A 84 13.43 -0.94 3.09
N ARG A 85 12.27 -1.22 3.70
CA ARG A 85 11.06 -1.64 2.99
C ARG A 85 10.26 -0.41 2.61
N TYR A 86 10.03 -0.25 1.32
CA TYR A 86 9.20 0.80 0.74
C TYR A 86 7.82 0.25 0.46
N TYR A 87 6.82 1.12 0.57
CA TYR A 87 5.42 0.75 0.39
C TYR A 87 4.73 1.72 -0.55
N TRP A 88 3.90 1.17 -1.42
CA TRP A 88 3.00 1.89 -2.30
C TRP A 88 1.57 1.38 -2.13
N ARG A 89 0.62 2.27 -2.37
CA ARG A 89 -0.81 2.02 -2.40
C ARG A 89 -1.28 2.15 -3.83
N VAL A 90 -1.97 1.13 -4.33
CA VAL A 90 -2.64 1.16 -5.63
C VAL A 90 -4.13 1.03 -5.41
N ASP A 91 -4.90 1.99 -5.89
CA ASP A 91 -6.36 1.90 -5.87
C ASP A 91 -6.83 0.83 -6.86
N ASP A 92 -7.63 -0.14 -6.42
CA ASP A 92 -8.00 -1.31 -7.23
C ASP A 92 -8.85 -0.93 -8.46
N LYS A 93 -9.60 0.18 -8.39
CA LYS A 93 -10.48 0.63 -9.48
C LYS A 93 -9.75 1.49 -10.49
N THR A 94 -9.02 2.48 -10.00
CA THR A 94 -8.41 3.55 -10.80
C THR A 94 -6.95 3.29 -11.15
N LEU A 95 -6.30 2.33 -10.48
CA LEU A 95 -4.86 2.04 -10.57
C LEU A 95 -3.98 3.22 -10.15
N ALA A 96 -4.54 4.22 -9.47
CA ALA A 96 -3.77 5.35 -8.95
C ALA A 96 -2.73 4.87 -7.92
N VAL A 97 -1.46 5.12 -8.22
CA VAL A 97 -0.33 4.79 -7.35
C VAL A 97 -0.02 5.97 -6.42
N THR A 98 0.09 5.69 -5.13
CA THR A 98 0.55 6.65 -4.13
C THR A 98 1.59 6.03 -3.21
N ARG A 99 2.57 6.83 -2.77
CA ARG A 99 3.53 6.38 -1.76
C ARG A 99 2.82 6.17 -0.42
N ASP A 100 2.99 5.00 0.17
CA ASP A 100 2.43 4.67 1.48
C ASP A 100 3.47 4.94 2.58
N ARG A 101 3.27 6.04 3.31
CA ARG A 101 4.17 6.46 4.40
C ARG A 101 3.86 5.80 5.75
N TRP A 102 3.13 4.68 5.75
CA TRP A 102 2.69 4.02 6.98
C TRP A 102 3.84 3.68 7.94
N LEU A 103 5.01 3.27 7.41
CA LEU A 103 6.17 3.00 8.26
C LEU A 103 6.99 4.28 8.51
N ARG A 104 6.87 4.85 9.72
CA ARG A 104 7.87 5.81 10.20
C ARG A 104 9.17 5.06 10.48
N THR A 105 10.20 5.32 9.69
CA THR A 105 11.56 4.84 9.93
C THR A 105 12.44 6.01 10.35
N TYR A 106 13.37 5.75 11.27
CA TYR A 106 14.44 6.70 11.64
C TYR A 106 15.62 6.62 10.68
N THR A 107 15.61 5.64 9.78
CA THR A 107 16.64 5.47 8.74
C THR A 107 16.35 6.45 7.61
N SER A 108 17.39 7.05 7.04
CA SER A 108 17.25 7.85 5.83
C SER A 108 16.64 7.01 4.71
N THR A 109 15.63 7.54 4.03
CA THR A 109 14.98 6.91 2.87
C THR A 109 15.12 7.80 1.65
N ILE A 110 15.09 7.21 0.46
CA ILE A 110 14.85 7.98 -0.76
C ILE A 110 13.36 8.30 -0.87
N GLU A 111 13.01 9.40 -1.53
CA GLU A 111 11.59 9.74 -1.75
C GLU A 111 11.09 9.14 -3.07
N CYS A 112 10.62 7.90 -2.94
CA CYS A 112 9.82 7.11 -3.86
C CYS A 112 8.63 6.57 -3.06
#